data_AF-A0A2D8MBP0-F1
#
_entry.id   AF-A0A2D8MBP0-F1
#
_cell.length_a   1.000
_cell.length_b   1.000
_cell.length_c   1.000
_cell.angle_alpha   90.00
_cell.angle_beta   90.00
_cell.angle_gamma   90.00
#
_symmetry.space_group_name_H-M   'P 1'
#
loop_
_entity.id
_entity.type
_entity.pdbx_description
1 polymer ?
#
loop_
_entity_poly.entity_id
_entity_poly.type
_entity_poly.pdbx_seq_one_letter_code
_entity_poly.pdbx_strand_id
1 'polypeptide(L)'
;MTGRSIAIAGCGPCGLATALLLARAGDRVVVFERFTEPQPIGSGLMIQPTGLAVLHRLGLADRIMEEGARINRLHGMAANRVVLSVGYDALKARPAMFGIGIHRASLFAALYDALQAEGIALRTALHPGLSVRQPGAAFHPRSAGRPPVAPVASQQDPGGDGRRAGSQSPAAARVRQSIGVAVTLHSARL
;
A
#
# COMPACT_ATOMS: atom_id res chain seq x y z
N MET A 1 -1.72 8.05 29.94
CA MET A 1 -0.80 8.29 28.80
C MET A 1 -1.54 9.14 27.78
N THR A 2 -1.01 10.30 27.38
CA THR A 2 -1.66 11.21 26.43
C THR A 2 -1.27 10.85 25.00
N GLY A 3 -2.19 10.24 24.25
CA GLY A 3 -1.98 9.95 22.83
C GLY A 3 -1.80 11.21 21.99
N ARG A 4 -0.99 11.13 20.93
CA ARG A 4 -0.77 12.24 20.00
C ARG A 4 -1.96 12.38 19.05
N SER A 5 -2.15 13.57 18.49
CA SER A 5 -3.06 13.77 17.36
C SER A 5 -2.28 13.60 16.05
N ILE A 6 -2.71 12.68 15.18
CA ILE A 6 -2.02 12.34 13.95
C ILE A 6 -2.98 12.43 12.76
N ALA A 7 -2.56 13.12 11.71
CA ALA A 7 -3.24 13.13 10.42
C ALA A 7 -2.49 12.23 9.43
N ILE A 8 -3.21 11.39 8.69
CA ILE A 8 -2.66 10.52 7.65
C ILE A 8 -3.22 10.97 6.30
N ALA A 9 -2.32 11.30 5.37
CA ALA A 9 -2.71 11.63 4.00
C ALA A 9 -2.73 10.37 3.12
N GLY A 10 -3.93 9.97 2.70
CA GLY A 10 -4.21 8.87 1.78
C GLY A 10 -4.84 7.66 2.46
N CYS A 11 -5.95 7.17 1.89
CA CYS A 11 -6.68 5.98 2.32
C CYS A 11 -6.24 4.71 1.55
N GLY A 12 -4.98 4.64 1.12
CA GLY A 12 -4.42 3.42 0.54
C GLY A 12 -4.06 2.37 1.61
N PRO A 13 -3.66 1.15 1.23
CA PRO A 13 -3.31 0.08 2.18
C PRO A 13 -2.29 0.49 3.25
N CYS A 14 -1.27 1.27 2.86
CA CYS A 14 -0.28 1.81 3.80
C CYS A 14 -0.92 2.78 4.81
N GLY A 15 -1.76 3.71 4.35
CA GLY A 15 -2.44 4.68 5.21
C GLY A 15 -3.39 4.02 6.19
N LEU A 16 -4.19 3.05 5.72
CA LEU A 16 -5.10 2.26 6.54
C LEU A 16 -4.36 1.44 7.61
N ALA A 17 -3.34 0.67 7.20
CA ALA A 17 -2.54 -0.12 8.15
C ALA A 17 -1.83 0.76 9.19
N THR A 18 -1.31 1.92 8.76
CA THR A 18 -0.68 2.90 9.65
C THR A 18 -1.70 3.47 10.64
N ALA A 19 -2.91 3.80 10.17
CA ALA A 19 -3.97 4.35 11.01
C ALA A 19 -4.36 3.38 12.12
N LEU A 20 -4.59 2.11 11.76
CA LEU A 20 -4.92 1.05 12.70
C LEU A 20 -3.81 0.84 13.75
N LEU A 21 -2.55 0.75 13.31
CA LEU A 21 -1.43 0.55 14.23
C LEU A 21 -1.25 1.71 15.21
N LEU A 22 -1.41 2.96 14.76
CA LEU A 22 -1.29 4.15 15.60
C LEU A 22 -2.49 4.30 16.55
N ALA A 23 -3.70 4.05 16.07
CA ALA A 23 -4.90 4.08 16.90
C ALA A 23 -4.81 3.04 18.04
N ARG A 24 -4.39 1.81 17.72
CA ARG A 24 -4.16 0.75 18.72
C ARG A 24 -3.00 1.05 19.67
N ALA A 25 -2.06 1.91 19.28
CA ALA A 25 -1.02 2.43 20.17
C ALA A 25 -1.52 3.56 21.09
N GLY A 26 -2.78 3.97 20.98
CA GLY A 26 -3.43 4.99 21.80
C GLY A 26 -3.39 6.41 21.22
N ASP A 27 -2.91 6.60 19.98
CA ASP A 27 -2.94 7.90 19.31
C ASP A 27 -4.34 8.22 18.74
N ARG A 28 -4.69 9.51 18.69
CA ARG A 28 -5.91 9.98 18.01
C ARG A 28 -5.59 10.19 16.52
N VAL A 29 -6.16 9.37 15.65
CA VAL A 29 -5.85 9.36 14.23
C VAL A 29 -7.01 9.85 13.37
N VAL A 30 -6.72 10.65 12.35
CA VAL A 30 -7.65 10.99 11.27
C VAL A 30 -7.00 10.68 9.92
N VAL A 31 -7.69 9.92 9.08
CA VAL A 31 -7.28 9.61 7.71
C VAL A 31 -7.99 10.57 6.76
N PHE A 32 -7.24 11.07 5.77
CA PHE A 32 -7.70 12.02 4.78
C PHE A 32 -7.54 11.45 3.37
N GLU A 33 -8.59 11.52 2.56
CA GLU A 33 -8.63 11.01 1.20
C GLU A 33 -9.18 12.07 0.24
N ARG A 34 -8.60 12.17 -0.97
CA ARG A 34 -9.02 13.13 -1.99
C ARG A 34 -10.24 12.64 -2.76
N PHE A 35 -10.40 11.33 -2.91
CA PHE A 35 -11.55 10.74 -3.60
C PHE A 35 -12.80 10.86 -2.72
N THR A 36 -13.97 11.03 -3.35
CA THR A 36 -15.27 11.08 -2.66
C THR A 36 -15.57 9.77 -1.97
N GLU A 37 -15.22 8.67 -2.64
CA GLU A 37 -15.29 7.32 -2.13
C GLU A 37 -13.90 6.67 -2.22
N PRO A 38 -13.41 6.05 -1.15
CA PRO A 38 -12.24 5.20 -1.21
C PRO A 38 -12.49 4.03 -2.17
N GLN A 39 -11.69 3.91 -3.22
CA GLN A 39 -11.85 2.84 -4.19
C GLN A 39 -10.52 2.08 -4.41
N PRO A 40 -10.58 0.74 -4.51
CA PRO A 40 -9.42 -0.03 -4.91
C PRO A 40 -9.17 0.15 -6.41
N ILE A 41 -8.02 0.73 -6.77
CA ILE A 41 -7.57 0.80 -8.16
C ILE A 41 -6.56 -0.32 -8.42
N GLY A 42 -6.90 -1.33 -9.24
CA GLY A 42 -5.94 -2.19 -9.93
C GLY A 42 -5.93 -3.70 -9.62
N SER A 43 -4.91 -4.36 -10.19
CA SER A 43 -4.66 -5.80 -10.29
C SER A 43 -4.27 -6.50 -8.97
N GLY A 44 -4.08 -7.82 -9.02
CA GLY A 44 -3.50 -8.59 -7.91
C GLY A 44 -2.12 -8.08 -7.48
N LEU A 45 -1.79 -8.29 -6.22
CA LEU A 45 -0.49 -8.01 -5.63
C LEU A 45 -0.01 -9.21 -4.82
N MET A 46 1.29 -9.21 -4.50
CA MET A 46 1.88 -10.20 -3.60
C MET A 46 2.24 -9.56 -2.27
N ILE A 47 1.74 -10.13 -1.19
CA ILE A 47 2.13 -9.85 0.19
C ILE A 47 3.29 -10.77 0.54
N GLN A 48 4.44 -10.16 0.86
CA GLN A 48 5.60 -10.88 1.39
C GLN A 48 5.37 -11.30 2.85
N PRO A 49 6.11 -12.30 3.38
CA PRO A 49 5.99 -12.71 4.77
C PRO A 49 6.07 -11.56 5.79
N THR A 50 6.87 -10.53 5.51
CA THR A 50 6.98 -9.32 6.35
C THR A 50 5.69 -8.50 6.37
N GLY A 51 5.01 -8.38 5.23
CA GLY A 51 3.69 -7.74 5.15
C GLY A 51 2.62 -8.57 5.86
N LEU A 52 2.67 -9.91 5.73
CA LEU A 52 1.78 -10.81 6.45
C LEU A 52 1.97 -10.72 7.98
N ALA A 53 3.21 -10.52 8.45
CA ALA A 53 3.47 -10.29 9.87
C ALA A 53 2.80 -9.00 10.40
N VAL A 54 2.76 -7.93 9.60
CA VAL A 54 2.00 -6.71 9.95
C VAL A 54 0.51 -7.01 10.02
N LEU A 55 -0.03 -7.76 9.05
CA LEU A 55 -1.43 -8.13 9.03
C LEU A 55 -1.81 -9.06 10.19
N HIS A 56 -0.89 -9.91 10.66
CA HIS A 56 -1.05 -10.68 11.89
C HIS A 56 -1.20 -9.77 13.11
N ARG A 57 -0.33 -8.75 13.26
CA ARG A 57 -0.46 -7.76 14.34
C ARG A 57 -1.76 -6.96 14.27
N LEU A 58 -2.31 -6.81 13.07
CA LEU A 58 -3.59 -6.18 12.83
C LEU A 58 -4.78 -7.13 13.08
N GLY A 59 -4.56 -8.43 13.29
CA GLY A 59 -5.63 -9.43 13.41
C GLY A 59 -6.35 -9.72 12.09
N LEU A 60 -5.70 -9.42 10.95
CA LEU A 60 -6.27 -9.55 9.61
C LEU A 60 -5.63 -10.67 8.79
N ALA A 61 -4.61 -11.34 9.32
CA ALA A 61 -3.88 -12.37 8.58
C ALA A 61 -4.78 -13.52 8.11
N ASP A 62 -5.70 -13.99 8.96
CA ASP A 62 -6.56 -15.13 8.63
C ASP A 62 -7.47 -14.82 7.44
N ARG A 63 -8.20 -13.69 7.48
CA ARG A 63 -9.00 -13.20 6.35
C ARG A 63 -8.16 -13.06 5.08
N ILE A 64 -6.94 -12.54 5.18
CA ILE A 64 -6.05 -12.37 4.03
C ILE A 64 -5.55 -13.71 3.47
N MET A 65 -5.37 -14.72 4.32
CA MET A 65 -5.01 -16.07 3.89
C MET A 65 -6.20 -16.80 3.26
N GLU A 66 -7.43 -16.53 3.71
CA GLU A 66 -8.67 -17.07 3.15
C GLU A 66 -9.00 -16.46 1.79
N GLU A 67 -8.85 -15.15 1.64
CA GLU A 67 -9.11 -14.43 0.37
C GLU A 67 -7.93 -14.51 -0.63
N GLY A 68 -6.78 -15.03 -0.18
CA GLY A 68 -5.54 -15.06 -0.94
C GLY A 68 -5.11 -16.46 -1.36
N ALA A 69 -4.12 -16.52 -2.26
CA ALA A 69 -3.48 -17.74 -2.69
C ALA A 69 -2.06 -17.83 -2.12
N ARG A 70 -1.74 -18.93 -1.44
CA ARG A 70 -0.40 -19.17 -0.90
C ARG A 70 0.65 -19.34 -2.00
N ILE A 71 1.77 -18.63 -1.86
CA ILE A 71 2.92 -18.66 -2.77
C ILE A 71 4.12 -19.24 -2.02
N ASN A 72 4.52 -20.46 -2.38
CA ASN A 72 5.69 -21.13 -1.81
C ASN A 72 6.98 -20.85 -2.59
N ARG A 73 6.87 -20.42 -3.86
CA ARG A 73 7.99 -20.19 -4.76
C ARG A 73 7.66 -19.13 -5.80
N LEU A 74 8.67 -18.34 -6.15
CA LEU A 74 8.64 -17.36 -7.22
C LEU A 74 9.44 -17.91 -8.40
N HIS A 75 8.78 -17.98 -9.56
CA HIS A 75 9.39 -18.41 -10.81
C HIS A 75 9.18 -17.32 -11.86
N GLY A 76 10.27 -16.78 -12.39
CA GLY A 76 10.28 -15.75 -13.42
C GLY A 76 11.02 -16.24 -14.64
N MET A 77 10.42 -16.01 -15.81
CA MET A 77 10.98 -16.40 -17.11
C MET A 77 11.12 -15.16 -18.01
N ALA A 78 12.20 -15.12 -18.77
CA ALA A 78 12.38 -14.20 -19.89
C ALA A 78 12.55 -15.04 -21.16
N ALA A 79 11.54 -15.03 -22.03
CA ALA A 79 11.37 -16.04 -23.08
C ALA A 79 11.51 -17.45 -22.49
N ASN A 80 12.41 -18.27 -23.01
CA ASN A 80 12.61 -19.65 -22.56
C ASN A 80 13.69 -19.78 -21.46
N ARG A 81 14.15 -18.67 -20.88
CA ARG A 81 15.19 -18.67 -19.85
C ARG A 81 14.60 -18.33 -18.49
N VAL A 82 14.89 -19.17 -17.49
CA VAL A 82 14.59 -18.87 -16.09
C VAL A 82 15.50 -17.72 -15.63
N VAL A 83 14.89 -16.62 -15.18
CA VAL A 83 15.58 -15.44 -14.64
C VAL A 83 15.37 -15.28 -13.13
N LEU A 84 14.39 -16.00 -12.55
CA LEU A 84 14.15 -16.06 -11.12
C LEU A 84 13.61 -17.44 -10.76
N SER A 85 14.22 -18.11 -9.79
CA SER A 85 13.67 -19.33 -9.17
C SER A 85 14.02 -19.32 -7.69
N VAL A 86 13.11 -18.80 -6.87
CA VAL A 86 13.34 -18.59 -5.44
C VAL A 86 12.20 -19.22 -4.66
N GLY A 87 12.50 -20.26 -3.89
CA GLY A 87 11.56 -20.86 -2.95
C GLY A 87 11.72 -20.27 -1.56
N TYR A 88 10.62 -20.14 -0.82
CA TYR A 88 10.67 -19.70 0.58
C TYR A 88 11.24 -20.78 1.52
N ASP A 89 11.23 -22.05 1.08
CA ASP A 89 11.88 -23.19 1.75
C ASP A 89 13.40 -22.97 1.95
N ALA A 90 14.05 -22.28 1.02
CA ALA A 90 15.46 -21.95 1.09
C ALA A 90 15.83 -21.07 2.31
N LEU A 91 14.87 -20.32 2.85
CA LEU A 91 15.09 -19.46 4.02
C LEU A 91 15.23 -20.24 5.34
N LYS A 92 14.90 -21.54 5.36
CA LYS A 92 14.98 -22.43 6.54
C LYS A 92 14.39 -21.82 7.84
N ALA A 93 13.38 -20.95 7.69
CA ALA A 93 12.74 -20.26 8.80
C ALA A 93 11.70 -21.14 9.52
N ARG A 94 11.49 -20.88 10.81
CA ARG A 94 10.42 -21.47 11.61
C ARG A 94 9.61 -20.35 12.29
N PRO A 95 8.30 -20.22 12.04
CA PRO A 95 7.49 -21.04 11.12
C PRO A 95 7.92 -20.88 9.65
N ALA A 96 7.50 -21.83 8.81
CA ALA A 96 7.80 -21.80 7.38
C ALA A 96 7.22 -20.52 6.74
N MET A 97 8.06 -19.83 5.96
CA MET A 97 7.69 -18.58 5.30
C MET A 97 6.98 -18.85 3.97
N PHE A 98 6.10 -17.93 3.58
CA PHE A 98 5.38 -17.97 2.31
C PHE A 98 4.87 -16.57 1.97
N GLY A 99 4.71 -16.31 0.67
CA GLY A 99 3.98 -15.15 0.19
C GLY A 99 2.48 -15.45 0.06
N ILE A 100 1.68 -14.41 -0.08
CA ILE A 100 0.26 -14.50 -0.44
C ILE A 100 0.03 -13.65 -1.69
N GLY A 101 -0.51 -14.23 -2.76
CA GLY A 101 -1.08 -13.49 -3.87
C GLY A 101 -2.54 -13.12 -3.56
N ILE A 102 -2.92 -11.87 -3.70
CA ILE A 102 -4.27 -11.40 -3.36
C ILE A 102 -4.72 -10.27 -4.27
N HIS A 103 -6.03 -10.12 -4.46
CA HIS A 103 -6.59 -8.94 -5.09
C HIS A 103 -6.36 -7.69 -4.23
N ARG A 104 -5.98 -6.58 -4.86
CA ARG A 104 -5.81 -5.30 -4.14
C ARG A 104 -7.11 -4.84 -3.48
N ALA A 105 -8.25 -5.12 -4.10
CA ALA A 105 -9.58 -4.84 -3.55
C ALA A 105 -9.84 -5.59 -2.24
N SER A 106 -9.49 -6.88 -2.17
CA SER A 106 -9.58 -7.70 -0.96
C SER A 106 -8.73 -7.16 0.18
N LEU A 107 -7.45 -6.86 -0.08
CA LEU A 107 -6.58 -6.26 0.94
C LEU A 107 -7.12 -4.90 1.42
N PHE A 108 -7.58 -4.08 0.48
CA PHE A 108 -8.18 -2.79 0.80
C PHE A 108 -9.42 -2.96 1.69
N ALA A 109 -10.35 -3.84 1.31
CA ALA A 109 -11.57 -4.10 2.06
C ALA A 109 -11.28 -4.58 3.48
N ALA A 110 -10.38 -5.56 3.66
CA ALA A 110 -10.00 -6.05 4.98
C ALA A 110 -9.46 -4.94 5.90
N LEU A 111 -8.61 -4.06 5.38
CA LEU A 111 -8.06 -2.94 6.14
C LEU A 111 -9.10 -1.84 6.38
N TYR A 112 -9.96 -1.58 5.39
CA TYR A 112 -10.99 -0.55 5.47
C TYR A 112 -12.10 -0.94 6.46
N ASP A 113 -12.57 -2.18 6.41
CA ASP A 113 -13.57 -2.72 7.34
C ASP A 113 -13.05 -2.66 8.79
N ALA A 114 -11.78 -3.01 9.01
CA ALA A 114 -11.15 -2.90 10.32
C ALA A 114 -11.08 -1.43 10.81
N LEU A 115 -10.75 -0.50 9.91
CA LEU A 115 -10.71 0.92 10.23
C LEU A 115 -12.09 1.43 10.67
N GLN A 116 -13.14 1.03 9.96
CA GLN A 116 -14.53 1.38 10.29
C GLN A 116 -14.98 0.76 11.61
N ALA A 117 -14.67 -0.52 11.84
CA ALA A 117 -15.01 -1.22 13.08
C ALA A 117 -14.35 -0.59 14.32
N GLU A 118 -13.14 -0.04 14.17
CA GLU A 118 -12.43 0.68 15.24
C GLU A 118 -12.83 2.16 15.37
N GLY A 119 -13.76 2.64 14.53
CA GLY A 119 -14.27 4.02 14.61
C GLY A 119 -13.23 5.10 14.32
N ILE A 120 -12.16 4.76 13.59
CA ILE A 120 -11.11 5.71 13.23
C ILE A 120 -11.66 6.70 12.20
N ALA A 121 -11.47 7.99 12.44
CA ALA A 121 -12.06 9.03 11.60
C ALA A 121 -11.47 9.04 10.19
N LEU A 122 -12.33 8.97 9.19
CA LEU A 122 -12.01 9.15 7.78
C LEU A 122 -12.69 10.42 7.24
N ARG A 123 -11.94 11.20 6.45
CA ARG A 123 -12.42 12.42 5.78
C ARG A 123 -12.08 12.33 4.29
N THR A 124 -13.11 12.25 3.46
CA THR A 124 -13.01 12.12 2.00
C THR A 124 -13.18 13.47 1.31
N ALA A 125 -13.13 13.48 -0.02
CA ALA A 125 -13.40 14.64 -0.86
C ALA A 125 -12.51 15.87 -0.56
N LEU A 126 -11.26 15.66 -0.18
CA LEU A 126 -10.33 16.79 0.00
C LEU A 126 -10.02 17.49 -1.31
N HIS A 127 -10.22 18.81 -1.34
CA HIS A 127 -9.91 19.64 -2.50
C HIS A 127 -8.41 19.53 -2.87
N PRO A 128 -8.06 19.38 -4.16
CA PRO A 128 -6.68 19.49 -4.61
C PRO A 128 -6.17 20.90 -4.26
N GLY A 129 -5.35 21.01 -3.21
CA GLY A 129 -4.93 22.30 -2.65
C GLY A 129 -4.88 22.35 -1.13
N LEU A 130 -5.51 21.40 -0.43
CA LEU A 130 -5.34 21.29 1.02
C LEU A 130 -3.88 20.91 1.32
N SER A 131 -3.18 21.79 2.04
CA SER A 131 -1.83 21.54 2.54
C SER A 131 -1.86 21.47 4.06
N VAL A 132 -1.29 20.38 4.61
CA VAL A 132 -1.06 20.29 6.05
C VAL A 132 0.28 20.95 6.33
N ARG A 133 0.27 22.14 6.94
CA ARG A 133 1.49 22.76 7.48
C ARG A 133 1.77 22.19 8.86
N GLN A 134 2.96 21.62 9.04
CA GLN A 134 3.50 21.45 10.39
C GLN A 134 3.97 22.81 10.91
N PRO A 135 3.54 23.25 12.09
CA PRO A 135 4.22 24.33 12.79
C PRO A 135 5.67 23.89 13.08
N GLY A 136 6.67 24.63 12.59
CA GLY A 136 8.08 24.44 12.96
C GLY A 136 8.91 23.44 12.14
N ALA A 137 8.38 22.82 11.07
CA ALA A 137 9.20 22.01 10.17
C ALA A 137 10.03 22.92 9.24
N ALA A 138 11.31 23.12 9.57
CA ALA A 138 12.25 23.79 8.68
C ALA A 138 12.36 23.00 7.37
N PHE A 139 11.86 23.59 6.27
CA PHE A 139 11.99 23.04 4.93
C PHE A 139 13.48 22.95 4.56
N HIS A 140 14.05 21.75 4.64
CA HIS A 140 15.36 21.46 4.06
C HIS A 140 15.14 20.95 2.64
N PRO A 141 15.45 21.75 1.60
CA PRO A 141 15.42 21.23 0.24
C PRO A 141 16.43 20.09 0.13
N ARG A 142 15.97 18.85 -0.09
CA ARG A 142 16.88 17.77 -0.48
C ARG A 142 17.47 18.15 -1.85
N SER A 143 18.79 18.33 -1.90
CA SER A 143 19.51 18.41 -3.17
C SER A 143 19.24 17.15 -3.97
N ALA A 144 19.14 17.31 -5.29
CA ALA A 144 18.87 16.24 -6.25
C ALA A 144 20.02 15.21 -6.25
N GLY A 145 20.01 14.30 -5.29
CA GLY A 145 20.83 13.10 -5.26
C GLY A 145 20.18 12.01 -6.12
N ARG A 146 21.00 11.39 -6.98
CA ARG A 146 20.79 10.27 -7.92
C ARG A 146 19.35 9.73 -8.04
N PRO A 147 18.76 9.68 -9.27
CA PRO A 147 17.39 9.22 -9.44
C PRO A 147 17.18 7.85 -8.79
N PRO A 148 16.06 7.63 -8.08
CA PRO A 148 15.72 6.32 -7.55
C PRO A 148 15.66 5.34 -8.71
N VAL A 149 16.25 4.15 -8.50
CA VAL A 149 16.09 3.01 -9.40
C VAL A 149 14.59 2.82 -9.60
N ALA A 150 14.12 2.90 -10.85
CA ALA A 150 12.71 2.78 -11.17
C ALA A 150 12.16 1.47 -10.56
N PRO A 151 10.96 1.47 -9.97
CA PRO A 151 10.33 0.22 -9.58
C PRO A 151 10.23 -0.66 -10.83
N VAL A 152 10.75 -1.88 -10.76
CA VAL A 152 10.51 -2.90 -11.77
C VAL A 152 9.02 -3.18 -11.74
N ALA A 153 8.29 -2.57 -12.67
CA ALA A 153 6.92 -2.93 -12.94
C ALA A 153 6.95 -4.37 -13.45
N SER A 154 6.45 -5.31 -12.67
CA SER A 154 6.04 -6.61 -13.20
C SER A 154 4.81 -6.40 -14.06
N GLN A 155 5.00 -5.93 -15.29
CA GLN A 155 4.02 -6.14 -16.35
C GLN A 155 4.01 -7.64 -16.63
N GLN A 156 2.92 -8.30 -16.22
CA GLN A 156 2.55 -9.55 -16.85
C GLN A 156 2.01 -9.17 -18.23
N ASP A 157 2.80 -9.41 -19.27
CA ASP A 157 2.30 -9.39 -20.64
C ASP A 157 1.25 -10.51 -20.78
N PRO A 158 0.02 -10.21 -21.22
CA PRO A 158 -0.87 -11.24 -21.72
C PRO A 158 -0.25 -11.77 -23.01
N GLY A 159 0.38 -12.95 -22.94
CA GLY A 159 0.88 -13.62 -24.12
C GLY A 159 -0.28 -14.00 -25.06
N GLY A 160 -0.15 -13.62 -26.34
CA GLY A 160 -0.76 -14.34 -27.46
C GLY A 160 -1.52 -13.48 -28.48
N ASP A 161 -0.79 -13.02 -29.49
CA ASP A 161 -0.88 -13.51 -30.89
C ASP A 161 -0.94 -12.37 -31.93
N GLY A 162 -0.05 -12.45 -32.91
CA GLY A 162 0.29 -11.37 -33.81
C GLY A 162 -0.79 -11.09 -34.84
N ARG A 163 -1.40 -9.89 -34.79
CA ARG A 163 -1.80 -9.12 -35.99
C ARG A 163 -1.63 -7.64 -35.73
N ARG A 164 -0.87 -6.97 -36.61
CA ARG A 164 -0.71 -5.51 -36.66
C ARG A 164 -2.01 -4.88 -37.17
N ALA A 165 -2.55 -3.93 -36.41
CA ALA A 165 -3.35 -2.84 -36.93
C ALA A 165 -3.15 -1.62 -36.02
N GLY A 166 -2.74 -0.50 -36.62
CA GLY A 166 -2.38 0.71 -35.90
C GLY A 166 -3.58 1.40 -35.27
N SER A 167 -3.40 1.86 -34.03
CA SER A 167 -4.15 2.97 -33.47
C SER A 167 -3.25 3.67 -32.45
N GLN A 168 -2.94 4.94 -32.72
CA GLN A 168 -2.28 5.83 -31.77
C GLN A 168 -3.15 5.94 -30.50
N SER A 169 -2.57 5.61 -29.34
CA SER A 169 -3.22 5.78 -28.04
C SER A 169 -2.63 7.01 -27.34
N PRO A 170 -3.45 7.92 -26.78
CA PRO A 170 -3.00 9.19 -26.26
C PRO A 170 -2.25 9.05 -24.92
N ALA A 171 -1.40 10.04 -24.66
CA ALA A 171 -0.47 10.13 -23.54
C ALA A 171 -1.06 9.65 -22.19
N ALA A 172 -0.43 8.61 -21.65
CA ALA A 172 -0.70 8.09 -20.31
C ALA A 172 -0.49 9.20 -19.25
N ALA A 173 -1.58 9.62 -18.63
CA ALA A 173 -1.56 10.48 -17.46
C ALA A 173 -0.72 9.83 -16.36
N ARG A 174 0.40 10.45 -16.00
CA ARG A 174 1.27 10.00 -14.91
C ARG A 174 0.54 10.18 -13.58
N VAL A 175 -0.10 9.12 -13.09
CA VAL A 175 -0.59 9.06 -11.71
C VAL A 175 0.62 8.86 -10.78
N ARG A 176 1.12 9.96 -10.20
CA ARG A 176 2.04 9.88 -9.06
C ARG A 176 1.24 9.37 -7.85
N GLN A 177 1.46 8.12 -7.46
CA GLN A 177 1.01 7.62 -6.16
C GLN A 177 1.95 8.17 -5.09
N SER A 178 1.43 9.06 -4.25
CA SER A 178 2.15 9.58 -3.09
C SER A 178 2.19 8.51 -2.01
N ILE A 179 3.38 8.16 -1.53
CA ILE A 179 3.56 7.39 -0.30
C ILE A 179 2.95 8.23 0.84
N GLY A 180 2.01 7.66 1.59
CA GLY A 180 1.27 8.37 2.63
C GLY A 180 2.22 9.00 3.65
N VAL A 181 2.05 10.31 3.88
CA VAL A 181 2.78 11.04 4.91
C VAL A 181 1.90 11.06 6.16
N ALA A 182 2.40 10.49 7.26
CA ALA A 182 1.81 10.69 8.58
C ALA A 182 2.38 11.98 9.17
N VAL A 183 1.51 12.91 9.56
CA VAL A 183 1.88 14.20 10.14
C VAL A 183 1.36 14.26 11.57
N THR A 184 2.26 14.38 12.54
CA THR A 184 1.89 14.67 13.94
C THR A 184 1.44 16.12 14.04
N LEU A 185 0.20 16.33 14.51
CA LEU A 185 -0.34 17.65 14.82
C LEU A 185 -0.11 17.93 16.31
N HIS A 186 0.75 18.89 16.63
CA HIS A 186 0.85 19.42 17.99
C HIS A 186 -0.29 20.42 18.20
N SER A 187 -1.29 20.01 18.99
CA SER A 187 -2.37 20.81 19.58
C SER A 187 -2.73 22.10 18.82
N ALA A 188 -3.36 21.97 17.66
CA ALA A 188 -4.28 22.98 17.16
C ALA A 188 -5.69 22.40 17.33
N ARG A 189 -6.54 23.10 18.08
CA ARG A 189 -7.94 22.70 18.29
C ARG A 189 -8.62 22.54 16.92
N LEU A 190 -9.19 21.36 16.68
CA LEU A 190 -10.11 21.08 15.57
C LEU A 190 -11.46 21.74 15.85
#